data_AF-A0A0J7JYI7-F1
#
_entry.id   AF-A0A0J7JYI7-F1
#
_cell.length_a   1.000
_cell.length_b   1.000
_cell.length_c   1.000
_cell.angle_alpha   90.00
_cell.angle_beta   90.00
_cell.angle_gamma   90.00
#
_symmetry.space_group_name_H-M   'P 1'
#
loop_
_entity.id
_entity.type
_entity.pdbx_description
1 polymer ?
#
loop_
_entity_poly.entity_id
_entity_poly.type
_entity_poly.pdbx_seq_one_letter_code
_entity_poly.pdbx_strand_id
1 'polypeptide(L)'
;MPNGFLLILEEVDVVYDYSCLDKYGLKVILEKRTNDKTLTLLRKIQYISSTQQIVHVNNYEFSWVNKLKSFMDIEKETTNMRIIVVAEGDFECGLIGLVNCLRKEPGGEMIRGVFIQDEDAPTFSLQESLYIKQLQLDLPINVIRSGSIWGSYRHFPLPLLKPKLVQSAYVTQKVR
;
A
#
# COMPACT_ATOMS: atom_id res chain seq x y z
N MET A 1 -14.50 0.08 14.97
CA MET A 1 -13.73 1.27 14.55
C MET A 1 -13.88 1.47 13.04
N PRO A 2 -14.07 2.70 12.54
CA PRO A 2 -14.35 2.98 11.13
C PRO A 2 -13.24 2.51 10.16
N ASN A 3 -11.99 2.40 10.61
CA ASN A 3 -10.82 1.98 9.84
C ASN A 3 -10.26 0.62 10.28
N GLY A 4 -11.09 -0.23 10.90
CA GLY A 4 -10.68 -1.56 11.34
C GLY A 4 -10.51 -2.54 10.19
N PHE A 5 -9.77 -3.62 10.47
CA PHE A 5 -9.63 -4.78 9.60
C PHE A 5 -10.25 -6.01 10.28
N LEU A 6 -10.72 -6.95 9.47
CA LEU A 6 -11.21 -8.25 9.90
C LEU A 6 -10.27 -9.32 9.35
N LEU A 7 -9.64 -10.09 10.22
CA LEU A 7 -8.78 -11.19 9.82
C LEU A 7 -9.56 -12.49 10.03
N ILE A 8 -9.73 -13.26 8.96
CA ILE A 8 -10.42 -14.54 8.97
C ILE A 8 -9.41 -15.63 8.65
N LEU A 9 -9.48 -16.74 9.40
CA LEU A 9 -8.72 -17.95 9.17
C LEU A 9 -9.71 -19.07 8.85
N GLU A 10 -9.56 -19.66 7.68
CA GLU A 10 -10.48 -20.61 7.07
C GLU A 10 -9.72 -21.88 6.68
N GLU A 11 -10.40 -23.03 6.69
CA GLU A 11 -9.85 -24.30 6.17
C GLU A 11 -9.91 -24.30 4.63
N VAL A 12 -8.90 -24.87 3.98
CA VAL A 12 -8.73 -24.78 2.52
C VAL A 12 -9.85 -25.47 1.71
N ASP A 13 -10.43 -26.54 2.25
CA ASP A 13 -11.40 -27.37 1.53
C ASP A 13 -12.84 -26.85 1.61
N VAL A 14 -13.05 -25.71 2.27
CA VAL A 14 -14.36 -25.08 2.40
C VAL A 14 -14.44 -23.88 1.46
N VAL A 15 -15.40 -23.94 0.52
CA VAL A 15 -15.70 -22.79 -0.36
C VAL A 15 -16.56 -21.80 0.40
N TYR A 16 -16.01 -20.65 0.76
CA TYR A 16 -16.74 -19.57 1.39
C TYR A 16 -17.32 -18.62 0.34
N ASP A 17 -18.64 -18.45 0.37
CA ASP A 17 -19.30 -17.46 -0.48
C ASP A 17 -19.18 -16.06 0.12
N TYR A 18 -18.29 -15.26 -0.46
CA TYR A 18 -18.09 -13.87 -0.09
C TYR A 18 -19.11 -12.90 -0.72
N SER A 19 -20.14 -13.38 -1.43
CA SER A 19 -21.20 -12.55 -2.02
C SER A 19 -21.90 -11.65 -0.99
N CYS A 20 -21.97 -12.07 0.27
CA CYS A 20 -22.58 -11.30 1.34
C CYS A 20 -21.72 -10.12 1.82
N LEU A 21 -20.40 -10.13 1.58
CA LEU A 21 -19.48 -9.07 2.04
C LEU A 21 -19.87 -7.69 1.51
N ASP A 22 -20.31 -7.65 0.25
CA ASP A 22 -20.73 -6.41 -0.42
C ASP A 22 -21.93 -5.76 0.30
N LYS A 23 -22.85 -6.56 0.87
CA LYS A 23 -23.98 -6.06 1.66
C LYS A 23 -23.53 -5.31 2.92
N TYR A 24 -22.35 -5.64 3.44
CA TYR A 24 -21.77 -5.03 4.63
C TYR A 24 -20.70 -3.97 4.28
N GLY A 25 -20.46 -3.72 2.98
CA GLY A 25 -19.39 -2.84 2.50
C GLY A 25 -17.99 -3.36 2.84
N LEU A 26 -17.83 -4.67 3.01
CA LEU A 26 -16.54 -5.32 3.25
C LEU A 26 -15.93 -5.73 1.91
N LYS A 27 -14.64 -5.49 1.74
CA LYS A 27 -13.85 -5.98 0.61
C LYS A 27 -12.67 -6.78 1.10
N VAL A 28 -12.34 -7.83 0.35
CA VAL A 28 -11.09 -8.58 0.51
C VAL A 28 -9.93 -7.70 0.05
N ILE A 29 -8.93 -7.51 0.90
CA ILE A 29 -7.73 -6.72 0.59
C ILE A 29 -6.44 -7.55 0.58
N LEU A 30 -6.48 -8.75 1.13
CA LEU A 30 -5.38 -9.70 1.11
C LEU A 30 -5.94 -11.11 1.30
N GLU A 31 -5.42 -12.05 0.53
CA GLU A 31 -5.59 -13.48 0.75
C GLU A 31 -4.21 -14.15 0.78
N LYS A 32 -4.00 -15.04 1.73
CA LYS A 32 -2.80 -15.86 1.86
C LYS A 32 -3.19 -17.30 2.13
N ARG A 33 -2.65 -18.22 1.34
CA ARG A 33 -2.93 -19.65 1.47
C ARG A 33 -1.71 -20.41 1.96
N THR A 34 -1.90 -21.28 2.94
CA THR A 34 -0.98 -22.34 3.36
C THR A 34 -1.47 -23.67 2.78
N ASN A 35 -0.83 -24.78 3.16
CA ASN A 35 -1.25 -26.10 2.69
C ASN A 35 -2.65 -26.48 3.19
N ASP A 36 -3.02 -26.01 4.38
CA ASP A 36 -4.22 -26.39 5.13
C ASP A 36 -5.20 -25.23 5.34
N LYS A 37 -4.73 -23.98 5.31
CA LYS A 37 -5.52 -22.80 5.69
C LYS A 37 -5.48 -21.67 4.67
N THR A 38 -6.54 -20.90 4.66
CA THR A 38 -6.65 -19.63 3.95
C THR A 38 -6.82 -18.52 4.98
N LEU A 39 -6.02 -17.46 4.82
CA LEU A 39 -6.03 -16.28 5.66
C LEU A 39 -6.50 -15.10 4.82
N THR A 40 -7.69 -14.59 5.15
CA THR A 40 -8.36 -13.53 4.41
C THR A 40 -8.44 -12.28 5.27
N LEU A 41 -7.90 -11.17 4.77
CA LEU A 41 -7.99 -9.86 5.41
C LEU A 41 -9.06 -9.04 4.69
N LEU A 42 -10.07 -8.63 5.47
CA LEU A 42 -11.17 -7.79 5.03
C LEU A 42 -11.01 -6.38 5.57
N ARG A 43 -11.50 -5.40 4.80
CA ARG A 43 -11.63 -4.01 5.23
C ARG A 43 -13.01 -3.49 4.87
N LYS A 44 -13.61 -2.71 5.77
CA LYS A 44 -14.81 -1.94 5.43
C LYS A 44 -14.41 -0.75 4.56
N ILE A 45 -15.00 -0.67 3.37
CA ILE A 45 -14.78 0.44 2.45
C ILE A 45 -15.80 1.53 2.76
N GLN A 46 -15.29 2.74 2.98
CA GLN A 46 -16.10 3.93 3.09
C GLN A 46 -15.97 4.69 1.78
N TYR A 47 -17.04 4.72 1.00
CA TYR A 47 -17.10 5.55 -0.21
C TYR A 47 -17.25 7.00 0.22
N ILE A 48 -16.12 7.62 0.53
CA ILE A 48 -16.06 9.06 0.69
C ILE A 48 -15.78 9.62 -0.70
N SER A 49 -16.74 10.36 -1.25
CA SER A 49 -16.60 11.07 -2.53
C SER A 49 -15.45 12.07 -2.38
N SER A 50 -14.24 11.61 -2.69
CA SER A 50 -13.02 12.37 -2.44
C SER A 50 -12.46 12.88 -3.75
N THR A 51 -12.09 14.15 -3.76
CA THR A 51 -11.35 14.72 -4.88
C THR A 51 -9.98 14.04 -4.93
N GLN A 52 -9.61 13.50 -6.09
CA GLN A 52 -8.34 12.82 -6.28
C GLN A 52 -7.36 13.73 -7.02
N GLN A 53 -6.23 14.04 -6.39
CA GLN A 53 -5.13 14.76 -7.03
C GLN A 53 -4.00 13.80 -7.36
N ILE A 54 -3.47 13.86 -8.58
CA ILE A 54 -2.46 12.93 -9.08
C ILE A 54 -1.11 13.66 -9.18
N VAL A 55 -0.09 13.03 -8.59
CA VAL A 55 1.30 13.48 -8.68
C VAL A 55 2.14 12.33 -9.21
N HIS A 56 2.56 12.43 -10.48
CA HIS A 56 3.57 11.53 -11.02
C HIS A 56 4.93 11.91 -10.47
N VAL A 57 5.70 10.93 -10.00
CA VAL A 57 7.04 11.11 -9.46
C VAL A 57 8.04 10.30 -10.27
N ASN A 58 9.24 10.82 -10.38
CA ASN A 58 10.37 10.14 -11.00
C ASN A 58 11.66 10.58 -10.30
N ASN A 59 12.77 9.92 -10.64
CA ASN A 59 14.08 10.16 -10.05
C ASN A 59 14.92 11.23 -10.80
N TYR A 60 14.43 11.77 -11.92
CA TYR A 60 15.20 12.64 -12.82
C TYR A 60 14.89 14.12 -12.62
N GLU A 61 13.64 14.45 -12.32
CA GLU A 61 13.18 15.80 -12.00
C GLU A 61 12.36 15.80 -10.70
N PHE A 62 12.46 16.88 -9.94
CA PHE A 62 11.82 17.01 -8.62
C PHE A 62 10.80 18.16 -8.57
N SER A 63 10.31 18.63 -9.72
CA SER A 63 9.27 19.66 -9.80
C SER A 63 7.95 19.17 -9.18
N TRP A 64 7.71 17.85 -9.23
CA TRP A 64 6.58 17.19 -8.57
C TRP A 64 6.54 17.45 -7.05
N VAL A 65 7.68 17.75 -6.41
CA VAL A 65 7.73 18.10 -4.98
C VAL A 65 6.94 19.37 -4.70
N ASN A 66 7.06 20.39 -5.55
CA ASN A 66 6.33 21.64 -5.37
C ASN A 66 4.82 21.44 -5.62
N LYS A 67 4.46 20.61 -6.60
CA LYS A 67 3.07 20.21 -6.85
C LYS A 67 2.49 19.48 -5.63
N LEU A 68 3.23 18.53 -5.07
CA LEU A 68 2.82 17.79 -3.89
C LEU A 68 2.60 18.71 -2.68
N LYS A 69 3.53 19.64 -2.42
CA LYS A 69 3.38 20.65 -1.36
C LYS A 69 2.11 21.47 -1.53
N SER A 70 1.84 21.96 -2.75
CA SER A 70 0.64 22.76 -3.01
C SER A 70 -0.66 22.00 -2.70
N PHE A 71 -0.70 20.70 -2.98
CA PHE A 71 -1.85 19.86 -2.66
C PHE A 71 -1.99 19.57 -1.17
N MET A 72 -0.88 19.43 -0.46
CA MET A 72 -0.88 19.25 0.99
C MET A 72 -1.26 20.54 1.73
N ASP A 73 -0.96 21.72 1.20
CA ASP A 73 -1.38 22.99 1.80
C ASP A 73 -2.89 23.25 1.69
N ILE A 74 -3.53 22.81 0.59
CA ILE A 74 -4.99 22.91 0.36
C ILE A 74 -5.79 22.09 1.41
N GLU A 75 -5.19 21.07 2.01
CA GLU A 75 -5.87 20.22 3.01
C GLU A 75 -6.34 20.96 4.24
N LYS A 76 -5.68 22.09 4.59
CA LYS A 76 -6.15 22.97 5.66
C LYS A 76 -7.60 23.44 5.45
N GLU A 77 -8.11 23.38 4.22
CA GLU A 77 -9.43 23.88 3.84
C GLU A 77 -10.45 22.77 3.49
N THR A 78 -10.02 21.53 3.18
CA THR A 78 -10.94 20.46 2.74
C THR A 78 -10.61 19.08 3.31
N THR A 79 -11.54 18.51 4.09
CA THR A 79 -11.33 17.26 4.84
C THR A 79 -11.49 15.97 4.01
N ASN A 80 -11.70 16.09 2.70
CA ASN A 80 -12.15 14.97 1.86
C ASN A 80 -11.36 14.85 0.53
N MET A 81 -10.06 15.10 0.59
CA MET A 81 -9.16 14.96 -0.55
C MET A 81 -8.28 13.71 -0.42
N ARG A 82 -7.87 13.14 -1.56
CA ARG A 82 -6.86 12.09 -1.65
C ARG A 82 -5.79 12.52 -2.64
N ILE A 83 -4.53 12.36 -2.24
CA ILE A 83 -3.38 12.64 -3.09
C ILE A 83 -2.77 11.31 -3.47
N ILE A 84 -2.79 10.99 -4.77
CA ILE A 84 -2.27 9.76 -5.34
C ILE A 84 -0.89 10.08 -5.93
N VAL A 85 0.14 9.54 -5.30
CA VAL A 85 1.53 9.66 -5.74
C VAL A 85 1.87 8.41 -6.56
N VAL A 86 2.21 8.60 -7.82
CA VAL A 86 2.36 7.52 -8.81
C VAL A 86 3.80 7.45 -9.28
N ALA A 87 4.42 6.28 -9.18
CA ALA A 87 5.68 5.96 -9.84
C ALA A 87 5.43 4.85 -10.85
N GLU A 88 5.87 5.02 -12.09
CA GLU A 88 5.66 4.08 -13.20
C GLU A 88 6.97 3.93 -13.97
N GLY A 89 7.34 2.69 -14.29
CA GLY A 89 8.50 2.38 -15.15
C GLY A 89 9.88 2.58 -14.51
N ASP A 90 9.98 2.97 -13.23
CA ASP A 90 11.25 3.20 -12.53
C ASP A 90 11.36 2.32 -11.28
N PHE A 91 12.08 1.20 -11.39
CA PHE A 91 12.32 0.25 -10.30
C PHE A 91 13.19 0.81 -9.17
N GLU A 92 13.98 1.85 -9.44
CA GLU A 92 14.84 2.51 -8.47
C GLU A 92 14.11 3.66 -7.74
N CYS A 93 12.83 3.89 -8.05
CA CYS A 93 12.06 4.94 -7.42
C CYS A 93 11.89 4.72 -5.90
N GLY A 94 12.25 5.74 -5.13
CA GLY A 94 12.10 5.79 -3.67
C GLY A 94 10.67 5.97 -3.14
N LEU A 95 9.63 5.77 -3.98
CA LEU A 95 8.23 6.10 -3.67
C LEU A 95 7.75 5.51 -2.33
N ILE A 96 8.09 4.25 -2.05
CA ILE A 96 7.65 3.57 -0.82
C ILE A 96 8.23 4.26 0.42
N GLY A 97 9.51 4.61 0.38
CA GLY A 97 10.16 5.35 1.45
C GLY A 97 9.54 6.72 1.65
N LEU A 98 9.32 7.44 0.54
CA LEU A 98 8.67 8.76 0.54
C LEU A 98 7.27 8.71 1.16
N VAL A 99 6.40 7.82 0.69
CA VAL A 99 5.03 7.68 1.19
C VAL A 99 5.01 7.29 2.67
N ASN A 100 5.93 6.43 3.12
CA ASN A 100 6.05 6.10 4.54
C ASN A 100 6.42 7.30 5.43
N CYS A 101 7.22 8.23 4.91
CA CYS A 101 7.57 9.47 5.61
C CYS A 101 6.39 10.45 5.62
N LEU A 102 5.82 10.78 4.45
CA LEU A 102 4.73 11.75 4.31
C LEU A 102 3.50 11.36 5.14
N ARG A 103 3.20 10.06 5.27
CA ARG A 103 2.08 9.58 6.08
C ARG A 103 2.24 9.82 7.59
N LYS A 104 3.42 10.24 8.05
CA LYS A 104 3.68 10.64 9.44
C LYS A 104 3.63 12.16 9.64
N GLU A 105 3.39 12.91 8.57
CA GLU A 105 3.25 14.37 8.60
C GLU A 105 1.75 14.76 8.74
N PRO A 106 1.45 16.00 9.15
CA PRO A 106 0.09 16.54 9.12
C PRO A 106 -0.53 16.43 7.70
N GLY A 107 -1.78 15.97 7.61
CA GLY A 107 -2.46 15.71 6.33
C GLY A 107 -1.96 14.45 5.59
N GLY A 108 -1.00 13.72 6.17
CA GLY A 108 -0.40 12.53 5.58
C GLY A 108 -1.38 11.38 5.35
N GLU A 109 -2.52 11.35 6.06
CA GLU A 109 -3.57 10.35 5.91
C GLU A 109 -4.28 10.39 4.54
N MET A 110 -4.16 11.48 3.79
CA MET A 110 -4.68 11.59 2.43
C MET A 110 -3.77 10.92 1.37
N ILE A 111 -2.50 10.69 1.70
CA ILE A 111 -1.49 10.21 0.77
C ILE A 111 -1.72 8.74 0.44
N ARG A 112 -1.78 8.41 -0.84
CA ARG A 112 -1.84 7.05 -1.38
C ARG A 112 -0.69 6.90 -2.37
N GLY A 113 0.10 5.84 -2.22
CA GLY A 113 1.15 5.48 -3.17
C GLY A 113 0.68 4.41 -4.16
N VAL A 114 0.97 4.61 -5.44
CA VAL A 114 0.82 3.61 -6.49
C VAL A 114 2.16 3.42 -7.18
N PHE A 115 2.75 2.24 -7.02
CA PHE A 115 4.02 1.88 -7.63
C PHE A 115 3.79 0.82 -8.71
N ILE A 116 3.94 1.21 -9.96
CA ILE A 116 3.77 0.36 -11.13
C ILE A 116 5.14 -0.16 -11.58
N GLN A 117 5.39 -1.42 -11.24
CA GLN A 117 6.62 -2.16 -11.57
C GLN A 117 6.37 -3.23 -12.64
N ASP A 118 5.15 -3.37 -13.11
CA ASP A 118 4.80 -4.27 -14.21
C ASP A 118 4.94 -3.50 -15.53
N GLU A 119 5.85 -3.94 -16.39
CA GLU A 119 6.08 -3.31 -17.71
C GLU A 119 4.90 -3.55 -18.66
N ASP A 120 4.12 -4.61 -18.43
CA ASP A 120 2.95 -4.97 -19.24
C ASP A 120 1.64 -4.30 -18.75
N ALA A 121 1.68 -3.61 -17.60
CA ALA A 121 0.52 -2.90 -17.09
C ALA A 121 0.22 -1.65 -17.93
N PRO A 122 -1.07 -1.27 -18.13
CA PRO A 122 -1.43 -0.04 -18.83
C PRO A 122 -0.87 1.18 -18.10
N THR A 123 -0.69 2.31 -18.79
CA THR A 123 -0.29 3.55 -18.10
C THR A 123 -1.31 3.95 -17.03
N PHE A 124 -0.83 4.51 -15.91
CA PHE A 124 -1.70 4.91 -14.82
C PHE A 124 -2.80 5.86 -15.30
N SER A 125 -4.05 5.53 -14.96
CA SER A 125 -5.21 6.34 -15.29
C SER A 125 -6.35 6.07 -14.30
N LEU A 126 -7.12 7.12 -13.99
CA LEU A 126 -8.35 7.01 -13.20
C LEU A 126 -9.55 6.51 -14.01
N GLN A 127 -9.38 6.28 -15.32
CA GLN A 127 -10.36 5.64 -16.19
C GLN A 127 -10.11 4.12 -16.29
N GLU A 128 -8.89 3.68 -15.98
CA GLU A 128 -8.50 2.29 -16.07
C GLU A 128 -8.99 1.46 -14.88
N SER A 129 -9.78 0.42 -15.19
CA SER A 129 -10.47 -0.38 -14.18
C SER A 129 -9.51 -1.09 -13.21
N LEU A 130 -8.30 -1.42 -13.68
CA LEU A 130 -7.22 -2.01 -12.90
C LEU A 130 -6.85 -1.14 -11.70
N TYR A 131 -6.71 0.17 -11.91
CA TYR A 131 -6.31 1.13 -10.88
C TYR A 131 -7.49 1.56 -10.01
N ILE A 132 -8.66 1.82 -10.61
CA ILE A 132 -9.85 2.26 -9.86
C ILE A 132 -10.22 1.23 -8.79
N LYS A 133 -10.29 -0.06 -9.16
CA LYS A 133 -10.63 -1.15 -8.23
C LYS A 133 -9.69 -1.21 -7.04
N GLN A 134 -8.40 -1.01 -7.27
CA GLN A 134 -7.39 -1.00 -6.21
C GLN A 134 -7.50 0.25 -5.33
N LEU A 135 -7.66 1.44 -5.93
CA LEU A 135 -7.79 2.71 -5.21
C LEU A 135 -9.04 2.76 -4.33
N GLN A 136 -10.12 2.07 -4.72
CA GLN A 136 -11.33 1.90 -3.92
C GLN A 136 -11.07 1.18 -2.59
N LEU A 137 -9.99 0.39 -2.48
CA LEU A 137 -9.60 -0.25 -1.21
C LEU A 137 -8.98 0.74 -0.21
N ASP A 138 -8.71 1.98 -0.66
CA ASP A 138 -8.16 3.09 0.13
C ASP A 138 -6.85 2.71 0.86
N LEU A 139 -6.05 1.83 0.27
CA LEU A 139 -4.82 1.35 0.88
C LEU A 139 -3.68 2.36 0.69
N PRO A 140 -2.84 2.59 1.70
CA PRO A 140 -1.81 3.62 1.65
C PRO A 140 -0.68 3.34 0.66
N ILE A 141 -0.38 2.06 0.42
CA ILE A 141 0.69 1.62 -0.47
C ILE A 141 0.12 0.52 -1.35
N ASN A 142 0.22 0.71 -2.66
CA ASN A 142 -0.25 -0.20 -3.69
C ASN A 142 0.90 -0.44 -4.65
N VAL A 143 1.38 -1.67 -4.76
CA VAL A 143 2.44 -2.04 -5.69
C VAL A 143 1.87 -3.05 -6.66
N ILE A 144 2.00 -2.82 -7.96
CA ILE A 144 1.64 -3.80 -8.98
C ILE A 144 2.91 -4.35 -9.61
N ARG A 145 3.01 -5.68 -9.71
CA ARG A 145 4.12 -6.42 -10.32
C ARG A 145 3.60 -7.33 -11.43
N SER A 146 4.54 -7.92 -12.17
CA SER A 146 4.33 -8.81 -13.32
C SER A 146 3.07 -9.68 -13.20
N GLY A 147 2.25 -9.63 -14.25
CA GLY A 147 0.95 -10.32 -14.29
C GLY A 147 -0.19 -9.50 -13.70
N SER A 148 -0.04 -8.17 -13.61
CA SER A 148 -1.01 -7.24 -13.03
C SER A 148 -1.40 -7.59 -11.58
N ILE A 149 -0.43 -8.10 -10.80
CA ILE A 149 -0.66 -8.59 -9.44
C ILE A 149 -0.41 -7.46 -8.44
N TRP A 150 -1.47 -7.06 -7.74
CA TRP A 150 -1.40 -6.09 -6.65
C TRP A 150 -0.80 -6.67 -5.37
N GLY A 151 -0.06 -5.84 -4.65
CA GLY A 151 0.58 -6.21 -3.40
C GLY A 151 1.19 -5.03 -2.65
N SER A 152 2.04 -5.38 -1.69
CA SER A 152 2.83 -4.43 -0.90
C SER A 152 4.10 -5.12 -0.42
N TYR A 153 5.14 -4.33 -0.14
CA TYR A 153 6.35 -4.85 0.50
C TYR A 153 6.12 -5.05 2.00
N ARG A 154 6.52 -6.21 2.50
CA ARG A 154 6.41 -6.59 3.91
C ARG A 154 7.76 -7.09 4.41
N HIS A 155 8.09 -6.73 5.63
CA HIS A 155 9.28 -7.25 6.30
C HIS A 155 9.01 -8.64 6.84
N PHE A 156 9.96 -9.55 6.64
CA PHE A 156 9.96 -10.86 7.26
C PHE A 156 11.16 -10.97 8.21
N PRO A 157 11.01 -11.65 9.36
CA PRO A 157 12.13 -11.87 10.25
C PRO A 157 13.20 -12.71 9.54
N LEU A 158 14.45 -12.27 9.63
CA LEU A 158 15.58 -13.05 9.16
C LEU A 158 15.82 -14.23 10.11
N PRO A 159 16.29 -15.38 9.61
CA PRO A 159 16.68 -16.48 10.47
C PRO A 159 17.80 -16.03 11.42
N LEU A 160 17.85 -16.64 12.60
CA LEU A 160 18.91 -16.38 13.56
C LEU A 160 20.28 -16.67 12.92
N LEU A 161 21.21 -15.72 13.06
CA LEU A 161 22.58 -15.91 12.63
C LEU A 161 23.19 -17.06 13.44
N LYS A 162 23.77 -18.03 12.75
CA LYS A 162 24.56 -19.08 13.40
C LYS A 162 25.79 -18.42 14.04
N PRO A 163 26.03 -18.57 15.36
CA PRO A 163 27.24 -18.05 15.99
C PRO A 163 28.47 -18.62 15.28
N LYS A 164 29.42 -17.74 14.95
CA LYS A 164 30.73 -18.13 14.42
C LYS A 164 31.78 -17.85 15.48
N LEU A 165 32.60 -18.85 15.78
CA LEU A 165 33.79 -18.65 16.60
C LEU A 165 34.72 -17.69 15.86
N VAL A 166 35.06 -16.59 16.51
CA VAL A 166 35.99 -15.58 16.03
C VAL A 166 37.00 -15.30 17.14
N GLN A 167 38.23 -14.96 16.77
CA GLN A 167 39.31 -14.72 17.75
C GLN A 167 39.01 -13.52 18.66
N SER A 168 38.23 -12.56 18.17
CA SER A 168 37.75 -11.41 18.95
C SER A 168 36.41 -10.94 18.37
N ALA A 169 35.52 -10.46 19.22
CA ALA A 169 34.23 -9.90 18.83
C ALA A 169 33.98 -8.58 19.55
N TYR A 170 33.35 -7.62 18.87
CA TYR A 170 32.88 -6.39 19.49
C TYR A 170 31.39 -6.52 19.79
N VAL A 171 31.01 -6.35 21.06
CA VAL A 171 29.60 -6.40 21.49
C VAL A 171 29.10 -4.97 21.65
N THR A 172 28.24 -4.52 20.74
CA THR A 172 27.42 -3.32 20.97
C THR A 172 26.14 -3.71 21.66
N GLN A 173 26.07 -3.50 22.98
CA GLN A 173 24.81 -3.59 23.70
C GLN A 173 24.00 -2.31 23.44
N LYS A 174 22.93 -2.39 22.66
CA LYS A 174 21.92 -1.33 22.64
C LYS A 174 21.05 -1.48 23.88
N VAL A 175 21.28 -0.62 24.87
CA VAL A 175 20.33 -0.45 25.99
C VAL A 175 19.04 0.10 25.39
N ARG A 176 17.93 -0.57 25.70
CA ARG A 176 16.60 -0.23 25.21
C ARG A 176 15.88 0.63 26.23
#